data_AF-A0A0A9EJQ0-F1
#
_entry.id   AF-A0A0A9EJQ0-F1
#
_cell.length_a   1.000
_cell.length_b   1.000
_cell.length_c   1.000
_cell.angle_alpha   90.00
_cell.angle_beta   90.00
_cell.angle_gamma   90.00
#
_symmetry.space_group_name_H-M   'P 1'
#
loop_
_entity.id
_entity.type
_entity.pdbx_description
1 polymer ?
#
loop_
_entity_poly.entity_id
_entity_poly.type
_entity_poly.pdbx_seq_one_letter_code
_entity_poly.pdbx_strand_id
1 'polypeptide(L)'
;MPEMLTPTSAIMGAGLGKECALLTDGRFSGGSHGFVVGHICPEAQEGGPIGLVQNGDKITIDVVKRVIDVDLTEEQLEERRRKWSPPSYKVNRGALWKYIKLVAPASRGCVTDE
;
A
#
# COMPACT_ATOMS: atom_id res chain seq x y z
N MET A 1 6.69 3.10 -7.57
CA MET A 1 6.18 1.76 -7.23
C MET A 1 7.26 0.67 -7.41
N PRO A 2 8.31 0.64 -6.56
CA PRO A 2 9.36 -0.38 -6.64
C PRO A 2 8.82 -1.77 -6.28
N GLU A 3 9.53 -2.81 -6.75
CA GLU A 3 9.28 -4.19 -6.35
C GLU A 3 10.14 -4.57 -5.16
N MET A 4 9.54 -5.24 -4.17
CA MET A 4 10.19 -5.55 -2.91
C MET A 4 10.24 -7.08 -2.68
N LEU A 5 11.41 -7.68 -2.80
CA LEU A 5 11.66 -9.08 -2.42
C LEU A 5 12.00 -9.23 -0.93
N THR A 6 12.81 -8.31 -0.42
CA THR A 6 13.37 -8.41 0.94
C THR A 6 12.32 -8.63 2.04
N PRO A 7 11.15 -7.93 2.05
CA PRO A 7 10.14 -8.13 3.09
C PRO A 7 9.57 -9.55 3.07
N THR A 8 9.26 -10.10 1.89
CA THR A 8 8.67 -11.45 1.76
C THR A 8 9.70 -12.50 2.16
N SER A 9 10.96 -12.38 1.72
CA SER A 9 12.02 -13.31 2.09
C SER A 9 12.36 -13.28 3.58
N ALA A 10 12.33 -12.10 4.21
CA ALA A 10 12.61 -11.96 5.64
C ALA A 10 11.54 -12.65 6.50
N ILE A 11 10.26 -12.44 6.19
CA ILE A 11 9.13 -13.11 6.88
C ILE A 11 9.21 -14.63 6.72
N MET A 12 9.50 -15.12 5.51
CA MET A 12 9.64 -16.54 5.26
C MET A 12 10.85 -17.13 6.00
N GLY A 13 11.99 -16.44 5.98
CA GLY A 13 13.20 -16.86 6.71
C GLY A 13 13.02 -16.88 8.23
N ALA A 14 12.14 -16.04 8.75
CA ALA A 14 11.74 -16.05 10.17
C ALA A 14 10.67 -17.11 10.50
N GLY A 15 10.16 -17.87 9.52
CA GLY A 15 9.12 -18.88 9.73
C GLY A 15 7.70 -18.34 9.86
N LEU A 16 7.49 -17.04 9.64
CA LEU A 16 6.23 -16.34 9.94
C LEU A 16 5.25 -16.27 8.76
N GLY A 17 5.53 -16.94 7.63
CA GLY A 17 4.74 -16.79 6.39
C GLY A 17 3.24 -17.08 6.53
N LYS A 18 2.86 -17.97 7.46
CA LYS A 18 1.45 -18.30 7.76
C LYS A 18 0.87 -17.51 8.94
N GLU A 19 1.69 -16.72 9.61
CA GLU A 19 1.34 -16.02 10.86
C GLU A 19 1.10 -14.53 10.64
N CYS A 20 1.56 -13.97 9.52
CA CYS A 20 1.32 -12.57 9.17
C CYS A 20 0.92 -12.38 7.70
N ALA A 21 0.27 -11.26 7.44
CA ALA A 21 -0.05 -10.78 6.10
C ALA A 21 0.83 -9.57 5.74
N LEU A 22 1.10 -9.38 4.46
CA LEU A 22 1.86 -8.24 3.94
C LEU A 22 0.99 -7.43 2.97
N LEU A 23 0.87 -6.13 3.23
CA LEU A 23 0.06 -5.18 2.46
C LEU A 23 0.92 -4.00 2.02
N THR A 24 0.81 -3.57 0.77
CA THR A 24 1.53 -2.38 0.27
C THR A 24 0.81 -1.71 -0.90
N ASP A 25 0.98 -0.39 -1.01
CA ASP A 25 0.69 0.39 -2.24
C ASP A 25 1.80 0.23 -3.31
N GLY A 26 2.92 -0.42 -2.96
CA GLY A 26 3.97 -0.84 -3.87
C GLY A 26 3.72 -2.22 -4.49
N ARG A 27 4.82 -2.94 -4.76
CA ARG A 27 4.79 -4.30 -5.32
C ARG A 27 5.67 -5.21 -4.47
N PHE A 28 5.30 -6.47 -4.35
CA PHE A 28 6.14 -7.52 -3.76
C PHE A 28 6.70 -8.43 -4.85
N SER A 29 7.90 -8.95 -4.62
CA SER A 29 8.50 -10.01 -5.43
C SER A 29 8.46 -11.34 -4.67
N GLY A 30 8.34 -12.43 -5.41
CA GLY A 30 8.52 -13.79 -4.89
C GLY A 30 7.23 -14.56 -4.57
N GLY A 31 7.29 -15.88 -4.78
CA GLY A 31 6.29 -16.86 -4.38
C GLY A 31 6.29 -17.03 -2.87
N SER A 32 5.60 -16.14 -2.19
CA SER A 32 5.39 -16.19 -0.75
C SER A 32 4.25 -17.16 -0.44
N HIS A 33 4.34 -17.84 0.70
CA HIS A 33 3.22 -18.60 1.26
C HIS A 33 2.55 -17.70 2.29
N GLY A 34 1.27 -17.33 2.08
CA GLY A 34 0.52 -16.42 2.95
C GLY A 34 -0.28 -15.38 2.16
N PHE A 35 -0.87 -14.41 2.86
CA PHE A 35 -1.55 -13.27 2.23
C PHE A 35 -0.55 -12.14 1.94
N VAL A 36 -0.26 -11.93 0.66
CA VAL A 36 0.62 -10.86 0.19
C VAL A 36 -0.10 -10.06 -0.88
N VAL A 37 -0.42 -8.80 -0.57
CA VAL A 37 -1.20 -7.91 -1.44
C VAL A 37 -0.39 -6.67 -1.77
N GLY A 38 -0.22 -6.41 -3.06
CA GLY A 38 0.34 -5.16 -3.58
C GLY A 38 -0.73 -4.31 -4.27
N HIS A 39 -0.30 -3.19 -4.83
CA HIS A 39 -1.12 -2.31 -5.68
C HIS A 39 -2.36 -1.73 -4.96
N ILE A 40 -2.31 -1.60 -3.63
CA ILE A 40 -3.40 -0.99 -2.89
C ILE A 40 -3.58 0.46 -3.36
N CYS A 41 -4.81 0.79 -3.76
CA CYS A 41 -5.19 2.08 -4.32
C CYS A 41 -6.39 2.67 -3.57
N PRO A 42 -6.48 4.00 -3.39
CA PRO A 42 -5.43 4.98 -3.68
C PRO A 42 -4.18 4.77 -2.80
N GLU A 43 -3.01 5.13 -3.31
CA GLU A 43 -1.74 4.96 -2.58
C GLU A 43 -1.65 5.90 -1.36
N ALA A 44 -0.74 5.62 -0.41
CA ALA A 44 -0.61 6.40 0.80
C ALA A 44 -0.23 7.87 0.52
N GLN A 45 0.58 8.10 -0.52
CA GLN A 45 1.02 9.45 -0.93
C GLN A 45 -0.15 10.34 -1.38
N GLU A 46 -1.23 9.73 -1.88
CA GLU A 46 -2.46 10.41 -2.34
C GLU A 46 -3.56 10.43 -1.25
N GLY A 47 -3.23 10.03 -0.03
CA GLY A 47 -4.17 10.03 1.10
C GLY A 47 -5.20 8.90 1.05
N GLY A 48 -4.89 7.81 0.33
CA GLY A 48 -5.73 6.60 0.38
C GLY A 48 -5.82 6.01 1.80
N PRO A 49 -6.82 5.16 2.09
CA PRO A 49 -7.01 4.58 3.42
C PRO A 49 -5.76 3.90 4.01
N ILE A 50 -4.91 3.29 3.17
CA ILE A 50 -3.63 2.69 3.60
C ILE A 50 -2.70 3.70 4.29
N GLY A 51 -2.75 4.98 3.92
CA GLY A 51 -1.98 6.05 4.56
C GLY A 51 -2.56 6.56 5.88
N LEU A 52 -3.75 6.08 6.26
CA LEU A 52 -4.46 6.48 7.49
C LEU A 52 -4.43 5.39 8.58
N VAL A 53 -3.96 4.19 8.25
CA VAL A 53 -3.81 3.07 9.19
C VAL A 53 -2.77 3.42 10.25
N GLN A 54 -3.05 3.03 11.48
CA GLN A 54 -2.19 3.22 12.65
C GLN A 54 -1.90 1.85 13.30
N ASN A 55 -0.79 1.78 14.04
CA ASN A 55 -0.43 0.57 14.78
C ASN A 55 -1.55 0.17 15.74
N GLY A 56 -1.96 -1.10 15.67
CA GLY A 56 -3.04 -1.66 16.48
C GLY A 56 -4.41 -1.69 15.80
N ASP A 57 -4.60 -1.01 14.66
CA ASP A 57 -5.81 -1.18 13.85
C ASP A 57 -5.91 -2.63 13.36
N LYS A 58 -7.13 -3.18 13.39
CA LYS A 58 -7.38 -4.53 12.88
C LYS A 58 -7.71 -4.46 11.40
N ILE A 59 -7.05 -5.31 10.62
CA ILE A 59 -7.29 -5.45 9.20
C ILE A 59 -7.80 -6.87 8.92
N THR A 60 -8.90 -6.96 8.17
CA THR A 60 -9.47 -8.23 7.72
C THR A 60 -9.24 -8.40 6.23
N ILE A 61 -8.68 -9.54 5.83
CA ILE A 61 -8.54 -9.93 4.42
C ILE A 61 -9.50 -11.08 4.16
N ASP A 62 -10.53 -10.86 3.36
CA ASP A 62 -11.51 -11.88 2.98
C ASP A 62 -11.44 -12.13 1.46
N VAL A 63 -10.83 -13.26 1.10
CA VAL A 63 -10.65 -13.66 -0.32
C VAL A 63 -11.96 -14.09 -0.97
N VAL A 64 -12.91 -14.63 -0.19
CA VAL A 64 -14.20 -15.08 -0.72
C VAL A 64 -15.01 -13.86 -1.14
N LYS A 65 -15.04 -12.83 -0.30
CA LYS A 65 -15.69 -11.54 -0.59
C LYS A 65 -14.84 -10.62 -1.46
N ARG A 66 -13.54 -10.89 -1.60
CA ARG A 66 -12.55 -10.06 -2.31
C ARG A 66 -12.44 -8.66 -1.72
N VAL A 67 -12.39 -8.57 -0.39
CA VAL A 67 -12.28 -7.31 0.35
C VAL A 67 -11.09 -7.30 1.30
N ILE A 68 -10.56 -6.10 1.54
CA ILE A 68 -9.60 -5.81 2.60
C ILE A 68 -10.16 -4.63 3.37
N ASP A 69 -10.61 -4.89 4.60
CA ASP A 69 -11.26 -3.90 5.45
C ASP A 69 -10.40 -3.58 6.66
N VAL A 70 -10.45 -2.33 7.11
CA VAL A 70 -9.92 -1.90 8.41
C VAL A 70 -11.08 -1.70 9.37
N ASP A 71 -10.95 -2.17 10.60
CA ASP A 71 -11.97 -2.07 11.66
C ASP A 71 -12.03 -0.65 12.23
N LEU A 72 -12.41 0.29 11.36
CA LEU A 72 -12.61 1.70 11.64
C LEU A 72 -13.91 2.15 11.01
N THR A 73 -14.65 3.01 11.70
CA THR A 73 -15.82 3.66 11.11
C THR A 73 -15.41 4.72 10.09
N GLU A 74 -16.33 5.11 9.21
CA GLU A 74 -16.08 6.17 8.25
C GLU A 74 -15.72 7.50 8.94
N GLU A 75 -16.34 7.78 10.09
CA GLU A 75 -16.04 8.98 10.87
C GLU A 75 -14.60 8.98 11.41
N GLN A 76 -14.10 7.82 11.84
CA GLN A 76 -12.71 7.69 12.32
C GLN A 76 -11.72 7.86 11.16
N LEU A 77 -12.01 7.26 10.00
CA LEU A 77 -11.20 7.43 8.80
C LEU A 77 -11.19 8.89 8.33
N GLU A 78 -12.35 9.55 8.34
CA GLU A 78 -12.48 10.95 7.97
C GLU A 78 -11.77 11.89 8.95
N GLU A 79 -11.85 11.63 10.26
CA GLU A 79 -11.09 12.39 11.26
C GLU A 79 -9.57 12.26 11.00
N ARG A 80 -9.09 11.05 10.71
CA ARG A 80 -7.68 10.82 10.37
C ARG A 80 -7.30 11.50 9.06
N ARG A 81 -8.17 11.45 8.05
CA ARG A 81 -7.99 12.11 6.74
C ARG A 81 -7.84 13.62 6.88
N ARG A 82 -8.63 14.27 7.76
CA ARG A 82 -8.52 15.71 8.04
C ARG A 82 -7.21 16.11 8.69
N LYS A 83 -6.59 15.21 9.45
CA LYS A 83 -5.28 15.41 10.09
C LYS A 83 -4.11 15.00 9.19
N TRP A 84 -4.39 14.30 8.10
CA TRP A 84 -3.38 13.82 7.18
C TRP A 84 -2.89 14.96 6.28
N SER A 85 -1.58 15.02 6.08
CA SER A 85 -0.94 15.85 5.08
C SER A 85 0.00 15.00 4.24
N PRO A 86 0.05 15.20 2.91
CA PRO A 86 0.93 14.42 2.07
C PRO A 86 2.38 14.66 2.48
N PRO A 87 3.18 13.59 2.68
CA PRO A 87 4.60 13.76 2.91
C PRO A 87 5.24 14.39 1.68
N SER A 88 6.34 15.12 1.88
CA SER A 88 7.11 15.69 0.77
C SER A 88 7.63 14.58 -0.15
N TYR A 89 7.56 14.82 -1.46
CA TYR A 89 8.16 13.91 -2.42
C TYR A 89 9.67 13.77 -2.19
N LYS A 90 10.18 12.54 -2.34
CA LYS A 90 11.60 12.21 -2.07
C LYS A 90 12.58 12.82 -3.08
N VAL A 91 12.08 13.27 -4.22
CA VAL A 91 12.85 13.90 -5.30
C VAL A 91 12.09 15.12 -5.81
N ASN A 92 12.82 16.14 -6.26
CA ASN A 92 12.23 17.37 -6.81
C ASN A 92 12.72 17.71 -8.23
N ARG A 93 13.60 16.89 -8.82
CA ARG A 93 14.08 16.98 -10.21
C ARG A 93 14.41 15.60 -10.79
N GLY A 94 14.73 15.54 -12.08
CA GLY A 94 15.14 14.33 -12.79
C GLY A 94 13.97 13.46 -13.27
N ALA A 95 14.30 12.26 -13.77
CA ALA A 95 13.32 11.36 -14.37
C ALA A 95 12.22 10.92 -13.38
N LEU A 96 12.57 10.63 -12.12
CA LEU A 96 11.60 10.26 -11.09
C LEU A 96 10.65 11.40 -10.73
N TRP A 97 11.13 12.65 -10.76
CA TRP A 97 10.24 13.81 -10.58
C TRP A 97 9.24 13.94 -11.73
N LYS A 98 9.69 13.75 -12.98
CA LYS A 98 8.78 13.72 -14.13
C LYS A 98 7.74 12.60 -13.99
N TYR A 99 8.17 11.41 -13.57
CA TYR A 99 7.27 10.28 -13.35
C TYR A 99 6.20 10.60 -12.29
N ILE A 100 6.58 11.12 -11.12
CA ILE A 100 5.64 11.54 -10.06
C ILE A 100 4.58 12.51 -10.59
N LYS A 101 4.95 13.40 -11.52
CA LYS A 101 4.04 14.40 -12.09
C LYS A 101 3.07 13.87 -13.14
N LEU A 102 3.33 12.69 -13.69
CA LEU A 102 2.61 12.16 -14.86
C LEU A 102 1.91 10.83 -14.59
N VAL A 103 2.37 10.06 -13.61
CA VAL A 103 1.93 8.69 -13.41
C VAL A 103 0.47 8.62 -12.94
N ALA A 104 -0.31 7.76 -13.59
CA ALA A 104 -1.65 7.38 -13.15
C ALA A 104 -1.59 6.37 -11.98
N PRO A 105 -2.69 6.21 -11.21
CA PRO A 105 -2.75 5.19 -10.16
C PRO A 105 -2.50 3.78 -10.68
N ALA A 106 -2.06 2.87 -9.80
CA ALA A 106 -1.81 1.48 -10.19
C ALA A 106 -3.08 0.74 -10.68
N SER A 107 -4.26 1.14 -10.23
CA SER A 107 -5.55 0.65 -10.74
C SER A 107 -5.80 0.99 -12.21
N ARG A 108 -5.07 1.98 -12.77
CA ARG A 108 -5.04 2.33 -14.19
C ARG A 108 -3.72 1.95 -14.87
N GLY A 109 -2.93 1.06 -14.25
CA GLY A 109 -1.72 0.52 -14.87
C GLY A 109 -0.49 1.43 -14.86
N CYS A 110 -0.47 2.50 -14.06
CA CYS A 110 0.68 3.42 -13.95
C CYS A 110 1.14 4.04 -15.29
N VAL A 111 0.21 4.29 -16.22
CA VAL A 111 0.47 5.02 -17.47
C VAL A 111 0.91 6.46 -17.20
N THR A 112 1.58 7.11 -18.15
CA THR A 112 2.21 8.44 -17.97
C THR A 112 1.87 9.45 -19.07
N ASP A 113 0.86 9.16 -19.89
CA ASP A 113 0.54 9.85 -21.14
C ASP A 113 -0.98 10.09 -21.34
N GLU A 114 -1.78 9.98 -20.28
CA GLU A 114 -3.23 10.28 -20.25
C GLU A 114 -3.55 11.63 -19.60
#